data_AF-A0A924MZP2-F1
#
_entry.id   AF-A0A924MZP2-F1
#
_cell.length_a   1.000
_cell.length_b   1.000
_cell.length_c   1.000
_cell.angle_alpha   90.00
_cell.angle_beta   90.00
_cell.angle_gamma   90.00
#
_symmetry.space_group_name_H-M   'P 1'
#
loop_
_entity.id
_entity.type
_entity.pdbx_description
1 polymer ?
#
loop_
_entity_poly.entity_id
_entity_poly.type
_entity_poly.pdbx_seq_one_letter_code
_entity_poly.pdbx_strand_id
1 'polypeptide(L)'
;MKIRLLAGVATLALCAASGASAQSALSGWYVAGDVGYHMTDGVKATSSVNATDGQPYKWTFSADDDWAGFGRIGYRFTPNWRVEGEYGYRSGDISGVKGSAGRPQPIGLCTAGPIRTVANPTCGEPNGELKATTLMANVIYDFMPDSSFHPFIGAGVGTAWVHNKVYGQQAGRAVTPVTTAQIQNTSFDDVDQALAYQGLLGVAWDFAPNWSLDLTGRYLETDDLQWGSVTSNVSPVAGGSVTDVGTFSGKYKDTSITLGVRYTFGSPPPPPPPPPPPPPPPPPEMPAPPPPPPPAAAYEA
;
A
#
# COMPACT_ATOMS: atom_id res chain seq x y z
N MET A 1 13.62 -25.77 2.62
CA MET A 1 12.79 -25.85 3.85
C MET A 1 13.65 -25.75 5.11
N LYS A 2 13.77 -24.55 5.67
CA LYS A 2 14.17 -24.32 7.07
C LYS A 2 13.38 -23.12 7.57
N ILE A 3 12.22 -23.39 8.15
CA ILE A 3 11.38 -22.38 8.82
C ILE A 3 12.10 -22.00 10.10
N ARG A 4 12.68 -20.80 10.15
CA ARG A 4 13.12 -20.19 11.39
C ARG A 4 11.94 -19.39 11.95
N LEU A 5 11.12 -20.10 12.73
CA LEU A 5 10.24 -19.49 13.73
C LEU A 5 11.09 -18.62 14.64
N LEU A 6 10.95 -17.30 14.56
CA LEU A 6 11.34 -16.32 15.58
C LEU A 6 10.75 -14.95 15.23
N ALA A 7 9.47 -14.77 15.52
CA ALA A 7 8.89 -13.45 15.77
C ALA A 7 7.84 -13.62 16.87
N GLY A 8 8.35 -13.62 18.10
CA GLY A 8 7.57 -13.82 19.31
C GLY A 8 6.63 -12.64 19.56
N VAL A 9 5.37 -13.00 19.76
CA VAL A 9 4.44 -12.49 20.78
C VAL A 9 4.91 -11.20 21.46
N ALA A 10 4.62 -10.05 20.87
CA ALA A 10 4.80 -8.77 21.54
C ALA A 10 3.77 -7.73 21.09
N THR A 11 2.45 -8.01 21.17
CA THR A 11 1.40 -6.97 21.36
C THR A 11 -0.05 -7.48 21.54
N LEU A 12 -0.28 -8.72 22.00
CA LEU A 12 -1.62 -9.13 22.50
C LEU A 12 -1.98 -8.54 23.87
N ALA A 13 -1.18 -7.61 24.40
CA ALA A 13 -1.37 -6.99 25.71
C ALA A 13 -2.37 -5.82 25.73
N LEU A 14 -2.96 -5.42 24.60
CA LEU A 14 -4.04 -4.40 24.59
C LEU A 14 -5.46 -5.00 24.66
N CYS A 15 -5.62 -6.32 24.66
CA CYS A 15 -6.95 -6.95 24.71
C CYS A 15 -7.55 -7.07 26.14
N ALA A 16 -6.88 -6.54 27.18
CA ALA A 16 -7.30 -6.73 28.58
C ALA A 16 -7.64 -5.42 29.32
N ALA A 17 -8.11 -4.40 28.61
CA ALA A 17 -8.72 -3.21 29.23
C ALA A 17 -10.20 -3.08 28.85
N SER A 18 -10.99 -4.13 29.11
CA SER A 18 -12.44 -4.04 29.27
C SER A 18 -12.76 -3.38 30.61
N GLY A 19 -12.29 -2.15 30.80
CA GLY A 19 -12.68 -1.27 31.89
C GLY A 19 -13.75 -0.32 31.39
N ALA A 20 -14.96 -0.43 31.94
CA ALA A 20 -16.03 0.54 31.74
C ALA A 20 -15.50 1.97 31.97
N SER A 21 -15.36 2.72 30.89
CA SER A 21 -15.08 4.16 30.89
C SER A 21 -15.99 4.77 29.84
N ALA A 22 -16.74 5.79 30.25
CA ALA A 22 -17.68 6.54 29.43
C ALA A 22 -17.12 6.78 28.02
N GLN A 23 -17.79 6.21 27.02
CA GLN A 23 -17.45 6.35 25.62
C GLN A 23 -17.60 7.83 25.25
N SER A 24 -16.48 8.55 25.29
CA SER A 24 -16.40 9.89 24.74
C SER A 24 -16.76 9.78 23.26
N ALA A 25 -17.66 10.66 22.84
CA ALA A 25 -18.32 10.81 21.55
C ALA A 25 -17.41 10.84 20.30
N LEU A 26 -16.12 10.56 20.45
CA LEU A 26 -15.04 10.75 19.47
C LEU A 26 -14.05 9.56 19.46
N SER A 27 -14.37 8.45 20.11
CA SER A 27 -13.55 7.22 20.21
C SER A 27 -14.36 5.98 19.85
N GLY A 28 -13.76 5.04 19.11
CA GLY A 28 -14.49 3.87 18.63
C GLY A 28 -13.73 3.00 17.64
N TRP A 29 -14.24 1.79 17.46
CA TRP A 29 -13.75 0.85 16.44
C TRP A 29 -14.21 1.30 15.06
N TYR A 30 -13.41 1.01 14.03
CA TYR A 30 -13.81 1.15 12.65
C TYR A 30 -13.23 0.03 11.80
N VAL A 31 -13.88 -0.21 10.67
CA VAL A 31 -13.37 -1.06 9.59
C VAL A 31 -13.32 -0.26 8.30
N ALA A 32 -12.37 -0.59 7.43
CA ALA A 32 -12.29 0.01 6.12
C ALA A 32 -11.78 -0.97 5.07
N GLY A 33 -12.16 -0.72 3.83
CA GLY A 33 -11.62 -1.40 2.66
C GLY A 33 -11.17 -0.37 1.63
N ASP A 34 -10.00 -0.60 1.03
CA ASP A 34 -9.40 0.28 0.05
C ASP A 34 -9.06 -0.49 -1.22
N VAL A 35 -9.20 0.18 -2.36
CA VAL A 35 -8.73 -0.29 -3.65
C VAL A 35 -8.04 0.87 -4.37
N GLY A 36 -7.03 0.55 -5.15
CA GLY A 36 -6.31 1.56 -5.91
C GLY A 36 -5.25 0.97 -6.79
N TYR A 37 -4.24 1.80 -7.04
CA TYR A 37 -3.13 1.48 -7.91
C TYR A 37 -1.83 1.55 -7.12
N HIS A 38 -0.89 0.67 -7.42
CA HIS A 38 0.44 0.69 -6.83
C HIS A 38 1.51 0.74 -7.92
N MET A 39 2.60 1.41 -7.58
CA MET A 39 3.75 1.68 -8.42
C MET A 39 4.96 1.08 -7.73
N THR A 40 5.63 0.17 -8.42
CA THR A 40 6.73 -0.62 -7.85
C THR A 40 8.05 -0.19 -8.45
N ASP A 41 9.02 0.16 -7.61
CA ASP A 41 10.41 0.36 -8.05
C ASP A 41 11.10 -0.98 -8.35
N GLY A 42 10.39 -2.09 -8.16
CA GLY A 42 10.90 -3.44 -8.24
C GLY A 42 11.86 -3.76 -7.09
N VAL A 43 12.79 -4.68 -7.35
CA VAL A 43 13.85 -5.01 -6.39
C VAL A 43 15.21 -4.95 -7.05
N LYS A 44 16.06 -4.06 -6.53
CA LYS A 44 17.49 -4.00 -6.87
C LYS A 44 18.21 -5.02 -6.01
N ALA A 45 18.55 -6.16 -6.60
CA ALA A 45 19.09 -7.30 -5.88
C ALA A 45 20.58 -7.54 -6.21
N THR A 46 21.31 -8.00 -5.18
CA THR A 46 22.71 -8.38 -5.26
C THR A 46 22.85 -9.87 -5.00
N SER A 47 23.55 -10.57 -5.88
CA SER A 47 23.79 -12.01 -5.80
C SER A 47 24.85 -12.36 -4.75
N SER A 48 24.71 -13.54 -4.15
CA SER A 48 25.69 -14.16 -3.25
C SER A 48 26.92 -14.73 -3.97
N VAL A 49 26.90 -14.80 -5.32
CA VAL A 49 28.01 -15.28 -6.13
C VAL A 49 28.59 -14.17 -6.99
N ASN A 50 29.91 -14.23 -7.16
CA ASN A 50 30.64 -13.26 -7.96
C ASN A 50 30.63 -13.66 -9.44
N ALA A 51 30.52 -12.66 -10.31
CA ALA A 51 30.81 -12.82 -11.72
C ALA A 51 32.33 -12.98 -11.92
N THR A 52 32.74 -13.19 -13.18
CA THR A 52 34.16 -13.38 -13.52
C THR A 52 35.04 -12.14 -13.26
N ASP A 53 34.42 -10.99 -12.99
CA ASP A 53 35.09 -9.75 -12.55
C ASP A 53 35.38 -9.72 -11.04
N GLY A 54 35.02 -10.78 -10.30
CA GLY A 54 35.20 -10.88 -8.85
C GLY A 54 34.19 -10.07 -8.04
N GLN A 55 33.17 -9.49 -8.67
CA GLN A 55 32.13 -8.70 -8.03
C GLN A 55 30.77 -9.41 -8.12
N PRO A 56 29.87 -9.27 -7.14
CA PRO A 56 28.57 -9.95 -7.15
C PRO A 56 27.70 -9.50 -8.33
N TYR A 57 26.88 -10.39 -8.88
CA TYR A 57 25.88 -9.98 -9.89
C TYR A 57 24.89 -8.99 -9.26
N LYS A 58 24.51 -7.95 -10.01
CA LYS A 58 23.53 -6.95 -9.59
C LYS A 58 22.44 -6.85 -10.63
N TRP A 59 21.24 -7.30 -10.30
CA TRP A 59 20.08 -7.33 -11.18
C TRP A 59 18.93 -6.56 -10.57
N THR A 60 18.19 -5.86 -11.42
CA THR A 60 16.93 -5.22 -11.05
C THR A 60 15.80 -6.09 -11.57
N PHE A 61 14.95 -6.54 -10.65
CA PHE A 61 13.69 -7.21 -10.94
C PHE A 61 12.60 -6.15 -11.00
N SER A 62 12.17 -5.80 -12.19
CA SER A 62 11.09 -4.84 -12.45
C SER A 62 9.78 -5.57 -12.63
N ALA A 63 8.71 -4.99 -12.10
CA ALA A 63 7.35 -5.45 -12.29
C ALA A 63 6.50 -4.29 -12.80
N ASP A 64 5.40 -4.63 -13.46
CA ASP A 64 4.43 -3.65 -13.92
C ASP A 64 3.62 -3.09 -12.76
N ASP A 65 3.23 -1.83 -12.90
CA ASP A 65 2.32 -1.16 -11.99
C ASP A 65 0.90 -1.75 -12.18
N ASP A 66 0.22 -2.09 -11.10
CA ASP A 66 -1.07 -2.78 -11.14
C ASP A 66 -1.97 -2.35 -9.97
N TRP A 67 -3.09 -3.04 -9.77
CA TRP A 67 -4.03 -2.76 -8.69
C TRP A 67 -3.54 -3.25 -7.32
N ALA A 68 -3.97 -2.54 -6.28
CA ALA A 68 -3.75 -2.93 -4.90
C ALA A 68 -5.05 -2.86 -4.10
N GLY A 69 -5.18 -3.75 -3.12
CA GLY A 69 -6.34 -3.84 -2.23
C GLY A 69 -5.93 -3.97 -0.78
N PHE A 70 -6.66 -3.30 0.12
CA PHE A 70 -6.35 -3.28 1.55
C PHE A 70 -7.61 -3.47 2.39
N GLY A 71 -7.51 -4.27 3.45
CA GLY A 71 -8.50 -4.39 4.51
C GLY A 71 -7.93 -3.86 5.80
N ARG A 72 -8.68 -2.98 6.48
CA ARG A 72 -8.22 -2.27 7.68
C ARG A 72 -9.22 -2.43 8.81
N ILE A 73 -8.70 -2.64 10.01
CA ILE A 73 -9.45 -2.59 11.27
C ILE A 73 -8.71 -1.66 12.22
N GLY A 74 -9.40 -0.68 12.78
CA GLY A 74 -8.75 0.31 13.62
C GLY A 74 -9.59 0.74 14.81
N TYR A 75 -8.92 1.44 15.71
CA TYR A 75 -9.52 2.03 16.90
C TYR A 75 -9.05 3.47 17.04
N ARG A 76 -10.00 4.39 17.20
CA ARG A 76 -9.75 5.80 17.49
C ARG A 76 -9.74 6.01 19.00
N PHE A 77 -8.60 6.40 19.57
CA PHE A 77 -8.46 6.65 21.01
C PHE A 77 -8.89 8.06 21.38
N THR A 78 -8.49 9.02 20.57
CA THR A 78 -8.80 10.45 20.72
C THR A 78 -9.23 10.99 19.36
N PRO A 79 -9.81 12.20 19.29
CA PRO A 79 -10.22 12.77 18.00
C PRO A 79 -9.09 12.81 16.97
N ASN A 80 -7.84 12.95 17.44
CA ASN A 80 -6.66 13.03 16.58
C ASN A 80 -5.89 11.72 16.43
N TRP A 81 -5.94 10.79 17.39
CA TRP A 81 -5.09 9.59 17.35
C TRP A 81 -5.90 8.33 17.06
N ARG A 82 -5.49 7.59 16.03
CA ARG A 82 -6.03 6.28 15.67
C ARG A 82 -4.91 5.25 15.47
N VAL A 83 -5.20 4.00 15.78
CA VAL A 83 -4.35 2.86 15.42
C VAL A 83 -5.11 1.90 14.54
N GLU A 84 -4.39 1.16 13.72
CA GLU A 84 -4.99 0.33 12.69
C GLU A 84 -4.13 -0.90 12.37
N GLY A 85 -4.76 -2.06 12.32
CA GLY A 85 -4.22 -3.22 11.63
C GLY A 85 -4.63 -3.19 10.16
N GLU A 86 -3.68 -3.34 9.26
CA GLU A 86 -3.89 -3.35 7.82
C GLU A 86 -3.38 -4.66 7.20
N TYR A 87 -4.21 -5.33 6.41
CA TYR A 87 -3.83 -6.41 5.53
C TYR A 87 -3.89 -5.90 4.08
N GLY A 88 -2.77 -5.94 3.37
CA GLY A 88 -2.65 -5.41 2.01
C GLY A 88 -2.23 -6.49 1.02
N TYR A 89 -2.77 -6.41 -0.20
CA TYR A 89 -2.37 -7.22 -1.34
C TYR A 89 -2.06 -6.31 -2.52
N ARG A 90 -0.91 -6.54 -3.14
CA ARG A 90 -0.44 -5.85 -4.35
C ARG A 90 -0.13 -6.92 -5.39
N SER A 91 -0.78 -6.82 -6.55
CA SER A 91 -0.43 -7.67 -7.70
C SER A 91 0.83 -7.13 -8.39
N GLY A 92 1.20 -7.70 -9.53
CA GLY A 92 2.42 -7.33 -10.21
C GLY A 92 2.93 -8.48 -11.06
N ASP A 93 3.06 -8.22 -12.34
CA ASP A 93 3.68 -9.13 -13.30
C ASP A 93 5.11 -8.64 -13.60
N ILE A 94 6.03 -9.58 -13.78
CA ILE A 94 7.44 -9.22 -14.03
C ILE A 94 7.58 -8.71 -15.46
N SER A 95 8.05 -7.48 -15.59
CA SER A 95 8.33 -6.84 -16.88
C SER A 95 9.82 -6.88 -17.25
N GLY A 96 10.70 -7.19 -16.30
CA GLY A 96 12.11 -7.40 -16.65
C GLY A 96 13.01 -7.82 -15.51
N VAL A 97 14.05 -8.58 -15.86
CA VAL A 97 15.18 -8.84 -14.97
C VAL A 97 16.46 -8.44 -15.69
N LYS A 98 17.01 -7.28 -15.33
CA LYS A 98 18.13 -6.66 -16.07
C LYS A 98 19.27 -6.31 -15.13
N GLY A 99 20.47 -6.71 -15.52
CA GLY A 99 21.74 -6.28 -14.95
C GLY A 99 22.38 -5.16 -15.78
N SER A 100 23.56 -4.71 -15.36
CA SER A 100 24.28 -3.66 -16.06
C SER A 100 24.94 -4.19 -17.35
N ALA A 101 24.70 -3.52 -18.48
CA ALA A 101 25.14 -3.95 -19.81
C ALA A 101 26.67 -4.03 -20.00
N GLY A 102 27.46 -3.39 -19.13
CA GLY A 102 28.93 -3.42 -19.16
C GLY A 102 29.56 -4.49 -18.26
N ARG A 103 28.76 -5.34 -17.62
CA ARG A 103 29.25 -6.35 -16.67
C ARG A 103 29.36 -7.75 -17.31
N PRO A 104 30.14 -8.67 -16.71
CA PRO A 104 30.23 -10.03 -17.21
C PRO A 104 28.87 -10.74 -17.15
N GLN A 105 28.69 -11.66 -18.10
CA GLN A 105 27.46 -12.41 -18.27
C GLN A 105 27.26 -13.43 -17.13
N PRO A 106 26.01 -13.77 -16.78
CA PRO A 106 24.75 -13.24 -17.34
C PRO A 106 24.35 -11.84 -16.85
N ILE A 107 23.86 -10.99 -17.76
CA ILE A 107 23.38 -9.62 -17.46
C ILE A 107 21.86 -9.53 -17.23
N GLY A 108 21.20 -10.62 -16.87
CA GLY A 108 19.76 -10.66 -16.59
C GLY A 108 19.07 -11.86 -17.23
N LEU A 109 17.75 -11.77 -17.36
CA LEU A 109 16.92 -12.79 -17.98
C LEU A 109 16.12 -12.22 -19.16
N CYS A 110 15.96 -13.05 -20.17
CA CYS A 110 15.09 -12.79 -21.32
C CYS A 110 14.03 -13.88 -21.45
N THR A 111 13.05 -13.67 -22.35
CA THR A 111 12.06 -14.70 -22.71
C THR A 111 12.72 -16.05 -22.98
N ALA A 112 12.24 -17.12 -22.35
CA ALA A 112 12.76 -18.46 -22.58
C ALA A 112 12.30 -19.01 -23.93
N GLY A 113 13.16 -19.78 -24.62
CA GLY A 113 12.82 -20.49 -25.85
C GLY A 113 13.59 -20.03 -27.09
N PRO A 114 13.62 -18.72 -27.43
CA PRO A 114 14.38 -18.24 -28.59
C PRO A 114 15.89 -18.45 -28.46
N ILE A 115 16.51 -19.04 -29.48
CA ILE A 115 17.97 -19.07 -29.60
C ILE A 115 18.45 -17.67 -30.00
N ARG A 116 19.18 -17.04 -29.09
CA ARG A 116 19.75 -15.70 -29.31
C ARG A 116 21.15 -15.82 -29.88
N THR A 117 21.38 -15.16 -31.01
CA THR A 117 22.66 -15.10 -31.70
C THR A 117 23.07 -13.64 -31.89
N VAL A 118 24.29 -13.39 -32.35
CA VAL A 118 24.72 -12.04 -32.74
C VAL A 118 23.84 -11.40 -33.82
N ALA A 119 23.14 -12.21 -34.62
CA ALA A 119 22.21 -11.74 -35.66
C ALA A 119 20.76 -11.56 -35.16
N ASN A 120 20.41 -12.12 -34.00
CA ASN A 120 19.11 -11.96 -33.35
C ASN A 120 19.28 -11.73 -31.84
N PRO A 121 19.74 -10.53 -31.43
CA PRO A 121 20.13 -10.23 -30.05
C PRO A 121 18.95 -9.89 -29.14
N THR A 122 17.72 -9.80 -29.67
CA THR A 122 16.57 -9.25 -28.95
C THR A 122 16.26 -10.02 -27.66
N CYS A 123 16.34 -9.30 -26.55
CA CYS A 123 15.98 -9.79 -25.22
C CYS A 123 14.56 -9.35 -24.90
N GLY A 124 13.58 -10.23 -25.12
CA GLY A 124 12.20 -10.02 -24.67
C GLY A 124 12.06 -10.27 -23.16
N GLU A 125 10.90 -9.93 -22.62
CA GLU A 125 10.60 -10.00 -21.18
C GLU A 125 10.51 -11.46 -20.70
N PRO A 126 11.08 -11.78 -19.53
CA PRO A 126 10.89 -13.10 -18.91
C PRO A 126 9.45 -13.25 -18.41
N ASN A 127 8.98 -14.50 -18.27
CA ASN A 127 7.65 -14.74 -17.73
C ASN A 127 7.75 -14.82 -16.20
N GLY A 128 6.88 -14.12 -15.47
CA GLY A 128 6.90 -14.15 -14.02
C GLY A 128 5.90 -13.24 -13.34
N GLU A 129 5.78 -13.39 -12.03
CA GLU A 129 4.91 -12.63 -11.14
C GLU A 129 5.74 -12.12 -9.96
N LEU A 130 5.50 -10.87 -9.55
CA LEU A 130 6.05 -10.26 -8.35
C LEU A 130 4.92 -9.68 -7.53
N LYS A 131 4.47 -10.43 -6.53
CA LYS A 131 3.30 -10.09 -5.71
C LYS A 131 3.72 -9.84 -4.28
N ALA A 132 3.13 -8.83 -3.64
CA ALA A 132 3.43 -8.49 -2.25
C ALA A 132 2.16 -8.53 -1.39
N THR A 133 2.20 -9.30 -0.31
CA THR A 133 1.17 -9.31 0.73
C THR A 133 1.75 -8.71 2.00
N THR A 134 1.03 -7.81 2.67
CA THR A 134 1.52 -7.11 3.85
C THR A 134 0.57 -7.25 5.02
N LEU A 135 1.11 -7.38 6.23
CA LEU A 135 0.36 -7.24 7.48
C LEU A 135 1.06 -6.16 8.32
N MET A 136 0.36 -5.05 8.55
CA MET A 136 0.90 -3.83 9.12
C MET A 136 0.12 -3.41 10.36
N ALA A 137 0.82 -2.82 11.33
CA ALA A 137 0.25 -2.06 12.42
C ALA A 137 0.62 -0.59 12.24
N ASN A 138 -0.39 0.27 12.10
CA ASN A 138 -0.25 1.68 11.81
C ASN A 138 -0.66 2.53 13.03
N VAL A 139 0.06 3.61 13.24
CA VAL A 139 -0.32 4.72 14.13
C VAL A 139 -0.56 5.93 13.24
N ILE A 140 -1.71 6.58 13.38
CA ILE A 140 -2.13 7.65 12.48
C ILE A 140 -2.65 8.83 13.30
N TYR A 141 -2.28 10.02 12.86
CA TYR A 141 -2.70 11.31 13.38
C TYR A 141 -3.64 12.01 12.38
N ASP A 142 -4.87 12.27 12.80
CA ASP A 142 -5.90 13.02 12.08
C ASP A 142 -5.81 14.51 12.45
N PHE A 143 -5.71 15.36 11.43
CA PHE A 143 -5.79 16.81 11.56
C PHE A 143 -7.25 17.27 11.43
N MET A 144 -7.58 18.36 12.13
CA MET A 144 -8.91 19.00 12.07
C MET A 144 -10.07 18.01 12.30
N PRO A 145 -10.12 17.32 13.46
CA PRO A 145 -11.11 16.27 13.72
C PRO A 145 -12.56 16.77 13.82
N ASP A 146 -12.78 18.08 13.97
CA ASP A 146 -14.13 18.69 14.03
C ASP A 146 -14.65 19.14 12.66
N SER A 147 -13.82 19.08 11.61
CA SER A 147 -14.22 19.36 10.23
C SER A 147 -15.00 18.16 9.64
N SER A 148 -15.49 18.24 8.41
CA SER A 148 -15.84 17.03 7.64
C SER A 148 -14.67 16.51 6.81
N PHE A 149 -13.61 17.31 6.69
CA PHE A 149 -12.39 16.98 5.97
C PHE A 149 -11.22 16.87 6.94
N HIS A 150 -10.62 15.69 6.97
CA HIS A 150 -9.57 15.32 7.91
C HIS A 150 -8.35 14.83 7.15
N PRO A 151 -7.38 15.72 6.86
CA PRO A 151 -6.06 15.27 6.47
C PRO A 151 -5.48 14.38 7.55
N PHE A 152 -4.68 13.39 7.18
CA PHE A 152 -4.01 12.52 8.14
C PHE A 152 -2.62 12.13 7.69
N ILE A 153 -1.78 11.84 8.67
CA ILE A 153 -0.44 11.29 8.47
C ILE A 153 -0.23 10.13 9.42
N GLY A 154 0.45 9.08 8.97
CA GLY A 154 0.71 7.92 9.79
C GLY A 154 2.02 7.23 9.46
N ALA A 155 2.42 6.36 10.36
CA ALA A 155 3.53 5.46 10.15
C ALA A 155 3.13 4.07 10.66
N GLY A 156 3.66 3.04 10.01
CA GLY A 156 3.36 1.66 10.32
C GLY A 156 4.58 0.77 10.24
N VAL A 157 4.51 -0.34 10.95
CA VAL A 157 5.52 -1.39 10.98
C VAL A 157 4.79 -2.73 10.89
N GLY A 158 5.41 -3.68 10.20
CA GLY A 158 4.81 -4.97 10.02
C GLY A 158 5.71 -5.92 9.27
N THR A 159 5.08 -6.78 8.50
CA THR A 159 5.73 -7.82 7.72
C THR A 159 5.21 -7.81 6.30
N ALA A 160 6.10 -8.03 5.35
CA ALA A 160 5.78 -8.23 3.95
C ALA A 160 6.19 -9.65 3.53
N TRP A 161 5.29 -10.32 2.82
CA TRP A 161 5.55 -11.56 2.12
C TRP A 161 5.59 -11.27 0.63
N VAL A 162 6.78 -11.40 0.04
CA VAL A 162 6.99 -11.14 -1.38
C VAL A 162 7.16 -12.46 -2.10
N HIS A 163 6.23 -12.75 -2.99
CA HIS A 163 6.27 -13.90 -3.88
C HIS A 163 7.01 -13.47 -5.14
N ASN A 164 8.19 -14.02 -5.36
CA ASN A 164 8.98 -13.77 -6.56
C ASN A 164 9.03 -15.05 -7.38
N LYS A 165 8.29 -15.04 -8.50
CA LYS A 165 8.30 -16.13 -9.45
C LYS A 165 8.75 -15.60 -10.79
N VAL A 166 9.92 -16.03 -11.26
CA VAL A 166 10.43 -15.62 -12.57
C VAL A 166 11.03 -16.82 -13.28
N TYR A 167 10.74 -16.95 -14.57
CA TYR A 167 11.37 -17.92 -15.44
C TYR A 167 11.86 -17.23 -16.72
N GLY A 168 13.16 -17.34 -16.98
CA GLY A 168 13.75 -16.78 -18.18
C GLY A 168 15.07 -17.43 -18.57
N GLN A 169 15.49 -17.18 -19.80
CA GLN A 169 16.78 -17.59 -20.32
C GLN A 169 17.82 -16.54 -19.99
N GLN A 170 19.00 -16.96 -19.52
CA GLN A 170 20.10 -16.05 -19.20
C GLN A 170 20.49 -15.18 -20.40
N ALA A 171 20.52 -13.86 -20.17
CA ALA A 171 20.80 -12.85 -21.16
C ALA A 171 22.31 -12.72 -21.45
N GLY A 172 22.62 -12.20 -22.64
CA GLY A 172 23.96 -11.76 -23.05
C GLY A 172 25.01 -12.85 -23.29
N ARG A 173 24.64 -14.13 -23.19
CA ARG A 173 25.37 -15.22 -23.86
C ARG A 173 24.99 -15.26 -25.34
N ALA A 174 25.71 -14.51 -26.16
CA ALA A 174 25.60 -14.64 -27.62
C ALA A 174 26.17 -16.00 -28.03
N VAL A 175 25.34 -16.80 -28.71
CA VAL A 175 25.73 -18.12 -29.18
C VAL A 175 26.38 -18.02 -30.57
N THR A 176 27.69 -18.28 -30.64
CA THR A 176 28.41 -18.49 -31.92
C THR A 176 29.63 -19.41 -31.70
N PRO A 177 29.74 -20.57 -32.38
CA PRO A 177 28.76 -21.22 -33.27
C PRO A 177 27.65 -21.97 -32.49
N VAL A 178 26.51 -22.20 -33.14
CA VAL A 178 25.32 -22.89 -32.57
C VAL A 178 25.64 -24.29 -32.03
N THR A 179 26.69 -24.93 -32.53
CA THR A 179 27.17 -26.26 -32.09
C THR A 179 27.81 -26.28 -30.70
N THR A 180 27.94 -25.13 -30.03
CA THR A 180 28.46 -24.99 -28.65
C THR A 180 27.56 -24.11 -27.77
N ALA A 181 26.32 -23.89 -28.20
CA ALA A 181 25.37 -22.98 -27.58
C ALA A 181 25.01 -23.33 -26.14
N GLN A 182 25.64 -22.71 -25.14
CA GLN A 182 25.17 -22.85 -23.76
C GLN A 182 23.94 -21.97 -23.53
N ILE A 183 22.75 -22.55 -23.75
CA ILE A 183 21.46 -21.94 -23.43
C ILE A 183 21.11 -22.39 -22.02
N GLN A 184 20.90 -21.43 -21.12
CA GLN A 184 20.60 -21.69 -19.72
C GLN A 184 19.34 -20.95 -19.33
N ASN A 185 18.43 -21.66 -18.67
CA ASN A 185 17.23 -21.08 -18.11
C ASN A 185 17.41 -21.00 -16.60
N THR A 186 17.06 -19.86 -16.03
CA THR A 186 17.05 -19.64 -14.59
C THR A 186 15.61 -19.40 -14.16
N SER A 187 15.20 -20.13 -13.12
CA SER A 187 13.96 -19.92 -12.41
C SER A 187 14.22 -19.40 -11.00
N PHE A 188 13.41 -18.44 -10.59
CA PHE A 188 13.23 -18.00 -9.22
C PHE A 188 11.82 -18.40 -8.83
N ASP A 189 11.66 -19.16 -7.75
CA ASP A 189 10.36 -19.52 -7.20
C ASP A 189 10.53 -19.62 -5.69
N ASP A 190 10.41 -18.48 -5.01
CA ASP A 190 10.54 -18.41 -3.56
C ASP A 190 9.60 -17.36 -2.97
N VAL A 191 9.24 -17.59 -1.71
CA VAL A 191 8.41 -16.70 -0.89
C VAL A 191 9.21 -16.34 0.33
N ASP A 192 9.62 -15.08 0.43
CA ASP A 192 10.40 -14.61 1.57
C ASP A 192 9.62 -13.59 2.40
N GLN A 193 9.89 -13.61 3.70
CA GLN A 193 9.26 -12.74 4.69
C GLN A 193 10.28 -11.75 5.20
N ALA A 194 10.02 -10.46 5.00
CA ALA A 194 10.82 -9.37 5.55
C ALA A 194 10.00 -8.47 6.47
N LEU A 195 10.69 -7.83 7.39
CA LEU A 195 10.11 -6.69 8.11
C LEU A 195 9.84 -5.57 7.12
N ALA A 196 8.74 -4.86 7.36
CA ALA A 196 8.29 -3.77 6.50
C ALA A 196 7.94 -2.54 7.32
N TYR A 197 8.24 -1.38 6.74
CA TYR A 197 7.91 -0.07 7.27
C TYR A 197 7.03 0.64 6.25
N GLN A 198 6.03 1.37 6.75
CA GLN A 198 5.08 2.09 5.92
C GLN A 198 4.90 3.52 6.39
N GLY A 199 4.94 4.46 5.45
CA GLY A 199 4.44 5.82 5.64
C GLY A 199 3.05 5.96 5.04
N LEU A 200 2.14 6.63 5.76
CA LEU A 200 0.80 6.96 5.26
C LEU A 200 0.62 8.47 5.24
N LEU A 201 -0.03 8.97 4.20
CA LEU A 201 -0.60 10.30 4.15
C LEU A 201 -1.92 10.25 3.42
N GLY A 202 -2.86 11.11 3.77
CA GLY A 202 -4.14 11.11 3.08
C GLY A 202 -5.11 12.16 3.57
N VAL A 203 -6.32 12.07 3.04
CA VAL A 203 -7.46 12.88 3.47
C VAL A 203 -8.68 11.99 3.60
N ALA A 204 -9.41 12.15 4.68
CA ALA A 204 -10.71 11.53 4.91
C ALA A 204 -11.82 12.57 4.76
N TRP A 205 -12.95 12.16 4.18
CA TRP A 205 -14.16 12.97 4.07
C TRP A 205 -15.37 12.23 4.63
N ASP A 206 -15.97 12.78 5.66
CA ASP A 206 -17.19 12.26 6.28
C ASP A 206 -18.41 12.68 5.45
N PHE A 207 -18.95 11.76 4.66
CA PHE A 207 -20.07 12.05 3.75
C PHE A 207 -21.44 11.65 4.32
N ALA A 208 -21.47 10.77 5.32
CA ALA A 208 -22.67 10.35 6.03
C ALA A 208 -22.34 9.97 7.49
N PRO A 209 -23.33 9.90 8.39
CA PRO A 209 -23.08 9.43 9.76
C PRO A 209 -22.40 8.06 9.72
N ASN A 210 -21.27 7.94 10.43
CA ASN A 210 -20.46 6.72 10.54
C ASN A 210 -19.70 6.31 9.27
N TRP A 211 -19.91 6.99 8.14
CA TRP A 211 -19.26 6.66 6.87
C TRP A 211 -18.30 7.76 6.41
N SER A 212 -17.08 7.34 6.14
CA SER A 212 -16.03 8.22 5.64
C SER A 212 -15.44 7.65 4.35
N LEU A 213 -15.06 8.53 3.43
CA LEU A 213 -14.28 8.20 2.24
C LEU A 213 -12.83 8.62 2.48
N ASP A 214 -11.89 7.71 2.26
CA ASP A 214 -10.47 7.93 2.44
C ASP A 214 -9.75 7.99 1.08
N LEU A 215 -8.92 9.00 0.86
CA LEU A 215 -7.89 9.00 -0.18
C LEU A 215 -6.54 8.87 0.53
N THR A 216 -5.84 7.77 0.28
CA THR A 216 -4.62 7.41 1.02
C THR A 216 -3.46 7.14 0.08
N GLY A 217 -2.35 7.87 0.26
CA GLY A 217 -1.04 7.53 -0.27
C GLY A 217 -0.25 6.71 0.75
N ARG A 218 0.31 5.58 0.33
CA ARG A 218 1.18 4.71 1.15
C ARG A 218 2.52 4.55 0.48
N TYR A 219 3.59 4.66 1.27
CA TYR A 219 4.94 4.28 0.86
C TYR A 219 5.37 3.09 1.70
N LEU A 220 5.75 1.99 1.06
CA LEU A 220 6.19 0.76 1.70
C LEU A 220 7.67 0.52 1.38
N GLU A 221 8.45 0.20 2.40
CA GLU A 221 9.81 -0.29 2.26
C GLU A 221 10.01 -1.54 3.11
N THR A 222 10.68 -2.54 2.54
CA THR A 222 11.05 -3.78 3.23
C THR A 222 12.53 -3.79 3.59
N ASP A 223 12.86 -4.55 4.62
CA ASP A 223 14.23 -4.99 4.86
C ASP A 223 14.70 -5.98 3.77
N ASP A 224 15.94 -6.45 3.86
CA ASP A 224 16.54 -7.30 2.83
C ASP A 224 15.79 -8.63 2.68
N LEU A 225 15.16 -8.82 1.52
CA LEU A 225 14.57 -10.08 1.07
C LEU A 225 15.64 -10.92 0.39
N GLN A 226 15.59 -12.24 0.56
CA GLN A 226 16.50 -13.20 -0.05
C GLN A 226 15.74 -14.27 -0.83
N TRP A 227 16.13 -14.52 -2.07
CA TRP A 227 15.54 -15.60 -2.88
C TRP A 227 16.61 -16.40 -3.61
N GLY A 228 16.47 -17.72 -3.59
CA GLY A 228 17.35 -18.63 -4.31
C GLY A 228 17.06 -18.66 -5.81
N SER A 229 18.08 -18.88 -6.63
CA SER A 229 17.93 -19.19 -8.05
C SER A 229 18.16 -20.68 -8.32
N VAL A 230 17.45 -21.24 -9.29
CA VAL A 230 17.75 -22.56 -9.86
C VAL A 230 18.04 -22.36 -11.34
N THR A 231 19.24 -22.76 -11.78
CA THR A 231 19.64 -22.68 -13.19
C THR A 231 19.75 -24.07 -13.79
N SER A 232 19.12 -24.27 -14.95
CA SER A 232 19.20 -25.50 -15.73
C SER A 232 19.82 -25.25 -17.10
N ASN A 233 20.68 -26.17 -17.54
CA ASN A 233 21.21 -26.16 -18.90
C ASN A 233 20.17 -26.80 -19.84
N VAL A 234 19.74 -26.04 -20.84
CA VAL A 234 18.78 -26.48 -21.88
C VAL A 234 19.43 -26.48 -23.27
N SER A 235 20.76 -26.52 -23.31
CA SER A 235 21.53 -26.61 -24.54
C SER A 235 21.25 -27.92 -25.28
N PRO A 236 21.15 -27.89 -26.63
CA PRO A 236 21.14 -29.10 -27.44
C PRO A 236 22.49 -29.84 -27.45
N VAL A 237 23.54 -29.29 -26.82
CA VAL A 237 24.88 -29.85 -26.74
C VAL A 237 25.13 -30.36 -25.31
N ALA A 238 25.34 -31.67 -25.17
CA ALA A 238 25.60 -32.30 -23.88
C ALA A 238 26.96 -31.83 -23.29
N GLY A 239 27.00 -31.61 -21.96
CA GLY A 239 28.26 -31.39 -21.22
C GLY A 239 28.63 -29.93 -20.91
N GLY A 240 27.73 -28.95 -21.14
CA GLY A 240 28.00 -27.56 -20.77
C GLY A 240 27.86 -27.27 -19.27
N SER A 241 28.88 -26.67 -18.65
CA SER A 241 28.82 -26.19 -17.25
C SER A 241 27.67 -25.22 -17.02
N VAL A 242 26.94 -25.37 -15.90
CA VAL A 242 25.85 -24.47 -15.46
C VAL A 242 26.45 -23.24 -14.79
N THR A 243 26.03 -22.03 -15.19
CA THR A 243 26.36 -20.80 -14.48
C THR A 243 25.24 -20.50 -13.50
N ASP A 244 25.42 -20.93 -12.25
CA ASP A 244 24.52 -20.58 -11.16
C ASP A 244 24.75 -19.11 -10.76
N VAL A 245 23.65 -18.36 -10.62
CA VAL A 245 23.63 -16.96 -10.22
C VAL A 245 23.30 -16.79 -8.74
N GLY A 246 23.23 -17.88 -7.99
CA GLY A 246 23.20 -17.90 -6.53
C GLY A 246 21.90 -17.37 -5.93
N THR A 247 21.99 -16.85 -4.71
CA THR A 247 20.87 -16.23 -3.99
C THR A 247 20.93 -14.72 -4.16
N PHE A 248 19.81 -14.09 -4.50
CA PHE A 248 19.72 -12.64 -4.65
C PHE A 248 19.12 -12.01 -3.39
N SER A 249 19.74 -10.93 -2.92
CA SER A 249 19.29 -10.16 -1.77
C SER A 249 18.97 -8.72 -2.17
N GLY A 250 17.82 -8.19 -1.78
CA GLY A 250 17.46 -6.80 -2.07
C GLY A 250 16.22 -6.31 -1.35
N LYS A 251 15.96 -5.00 -1.44
CA LYS A 251 14.81 -4.35 -0.79
C LYS A 251 13.69 -4.10 -1.78
N TYR A 252 12.47 -4.47 -1.41
CA TYR A 252 11.26 -4.11 -2.13
C TYR A 252 10.74 -2.75 -1.66
N LYS A 253 10.46 -1.87 -2.62
CA LYS A 253 9.93 -0.52 -2.42
C LYS A 253 8.70 -0.34 -3.30
N ASP A 254 7.62 0.18 -2.71
CA ASP A 254 6.34 0.33 -3.39
C ASP A 254 5.65 1.61 -2.92
N THR A 255 5.00 2.30 -3.86
CA THR A 255 4.13 3.45 -3.57
C THR A 255 2.73 3.15 -4.06
N SER A 256 1.72 3.31 -3.23
CA SER A 256 0.32 3.08 -3.62
C SER A 256 -0.56 4.28 -3.32
N ILE A 257 -1.56 4.49 -4.17
CA ILE A 257 -2.59 5.49 -4.00
C ILE A 257 -3.93 4.78 -4.07
N THR A 258 -4.73 4.90 -3.02
CA THR A 258 -6.00 4.17 -2.91
C THR A 258 -7.14 5.07 -2.47
N LEU A 259 -8.33 4.67 -2.91
CA LEU A 259 -9.59 5.16 -2.38
C LEU A 259 -10.19 4.06 -1.50
N GLY A 260 -10.65 4.44 -0.32
CA GLY A 260 -11.23 3.52 0.64
C GLY A 260 -12.52 4.03 1.25
N VAL A 261 -13.36 3.10 1.68
CA VAL A 261 -14.58 3.40 2.44
C VAL A 261 -14.39 2.89 3.85
N ARG A 262 -14.69 3.74 4.82
CA ARG A 262 -14.58 3.45 6.25
C ARG A 262 -15.94 3.53 6.92
N TYR A 263 -16.20 2.57 7.79
CA TYR A 263 -17.36 2.54 8.67
C TYR A 263 -16.90 2.57 10.14
N THR A 264 -17.33 3.58 10.89
CA THR A 264 -17.01 3.77 12.31
C THR A 264 -18.18 3.33 13.18
N PHE A 265 -17.94 2.44 14.14
CA PHE A 265 -18.96 1.95 15.05
C PHE A 265 -19.22 2.94 16.18
N GLY A 266 -20.50 3.22 16.46
CA GLY A 266 -20.91 3.93 17.69
C GLY A 266 -20.77 5.46 17.68
N SER A 267 -20.70 6.11 16.51
CA SER A 267 -20.75 7.58 16.44
C SER A 267 -22.06 8.12 17.04
N PRO A 268 -22.02 9.20 17.85
CA PRO A 268 -23.23 9.81 18.39
C PRO A 268 -24.14 10.30 17.27
N PRO A 269 -25.46 10.35 17.49
CA PRO A 269 -26.37 11.00 16.56
C PRO A 269 -25.90 12.45 16.30
N PRO A 270 -26.11 12.98 15.08
CA PRO A 270 -25.72 14.34 14.73
C PRO A 270 -26.19 15.33 15.80
N PRO A 271 -25.39 16.38 16.13
CA PRO A 271 -25.84 17.41 17.04
C PRO A 271 -27.23 17.90 16.60
N PRO A 272 -28.20 18.01 17.52
CA PRO A 272 -29.53 18.49 17.16
C PRO A 272 -29.39 19.85 16.46
N PRO A 273 -30.20 20.12 15.42
CA PRO A 273 -30.14 21.38 14.71
C PRO A 273 -30.26 22.54 15.70
N PRO A 274 -29.57 23.68 15.46
CA PRO A 274 -29.66 24.84 16.33
C PRO A 274 -31.14 25.17 16.58
N PRO A 275 -31.53 25.47 17.84
CA PRO A 275 -32.89 25.86 18.11
C PRO A 275 -33.28 27.02 17.18
N PRO A 276 -34.51 27.00 16.63
CA PRO A 276 -34.95 28.09 15.76
C PRO A 276 -34.77 29.42 16.49
N PRO A 277 -34.33 30.48 15.78
CA PRO A 277 -34.17 31.79 16.39
C PRO A 277 -35.48 32.18 17.09
N PRO A 278 -35.40 32.82 18.28
CA PRO A 278 -36.60 33.22 19.01
C PRO A 278 -37.50 34.05 18.10
N PRO A 279 -38.84 33.87 18.17
CA PRO A 279 -39.76 34.65 17.37
C PRO A 279 -39.51 36.15 17.59
N PRO A 280 -39.66 36.99 16.56
CA PRO A 280 -39.52 38.43 16.69
C PRO A 280 -40.39 38.93 17.86
N PRO A 281 -39.91 39.90 18.66
CA PRO A 281 -40.75 40.51 19.69
C PRO A 281 -42.04 41.03 19.06
N PRO A 282 -43.20 40.88 19.73
CA PRO A 282 -44.46 41.41 19.21
C PRO A 282 -44.30 42.90 18.91
N PRO A 283 -44.92 43.40 17.82
CA PRO A 283 -44.91 44.84 17.52
C PRO A 283 -45.36 45.61 18.76
N PRO A 284 -44.71 46.72 19.12
CA PRO A 284 -45.18 47.57 20.21
C PRO A 284 -46.64 47.92 19.94
N GLU A 285 -47.49 47.68 20.94
CA GLU A 285 -48.91 48.07 20.88
C GLU A 285 -48.97 49.54 20.48
N MET A 286 -49.63 49.84 19.37
CA MET A 286 -49.88 51.22 18.97
C MET A 286 -50.63 51.89 20.11
N PRO A 287 -50.21 53.09 20.56
CA PRO A 287 -50.96 53.84 21.57
C PRO A 287 -52.41 53.93 21.14
N ALA A 288 -53.34 53.55 22.04
CA ALA A 288 -54.76 53.66 21.76
C ALA A 288 -55.07 55.08 21.25
N PRO A 289 -55.85 55.22 20.15
CA PRO A 289 -56.19 56.54 19.64
C PRO A 289 -56.86 57.35 20.75
N PRO A 290 -56.51 58.65 20.88
CA PRO A 290 -57.09 59.50 21.90
C PRO A 290 -58.62 59.47 21.79
N PRO A 291 -59.34 59.47 22.93
CA PRO A 291 -60.80 59.43 22.91
C PRO A 291 -61.34 60.58 22.06
N PRO A 292 -62.40 60.33 21.28
CA PRO A 292 -62.99 61.37 20.43
C PRO A 292 -63.40 62.57 21.29
N PRO A 293 -63.20 63.80 20.78
CA PRO A 293 -63.61 65.00 21.51
C PRO A 293 -65.11 64.95 21.82
N PRO A 294 -65.53 65.45 23.00
CA PRO A 294 -66.94 65.49 23.36
C PRO A 294 -67.74 66.23 22.28
N PRO A 295 -68.96 65.78 21.94
CA PRO A 295 -69.84 66.50 21.04
C PRO A 295 -70.01 67.93 21.54
N ALA A 296 -69.81 68.92 20.66
CA ALA A 296 -70.14 70.30 20.96
C ALA A 296 -71.62 70.37 21.33
N ALA A 297 -71.93 71.02 22.46
CA ALA A 297 -73.30 71.25 22.87
C ALA A 297 -74.02 72.02 21.76
N ALA A 298 -75.01 71.39 21.15
CA ALA A 298 -75.97 72.08 20.30
C ALA A 298 -76.74 73.04 21.22
N TYR A 299 -76.48 74.34 21.07
CA TYR A 299 -77.41 75.34 21.56
C TYR A 299 -78.55 75.39 20.52
N GLU A 300 -79.77 75.04 20.95
CA GLU A 300 -80.97 75.40 20.22
C GLU A 300 -81.40 76.80 20.71
N ALA A 301 -81.46 77.75 19.79
CA ALA A 301 -82.18 79.01 19.90
C ALA A 301 -82.78 79.35 18.53
#